data_AF-A0A348WDQ6-F1
#
_entry.id   AF-A0A348WDQ6-F1
#
_cell.length_a   1.000
_cell.length_b   1.000
_cell.length_c   1.000
_cell.angle_alpha   90.00
_cell.angle_beta   90.00
_cell.angle_gamma   90.00
#
_symmetry.space_group_name_H-M   'P 1'
#
loop_
_entity.id
_entity.type
_entity.pdbx_description
1 polymer ?
#
loop_
_entity_poly.entity_id
_entity_poly.type
_entity_poly.pdbx_seq_one_letter_code
_entity_poly.pdbx_strand_id
1 'polypeptide(L)'
;GIYGPGRGPFAKVRRGTARRIIKPGQVFSRIHVEDIAQVLAASIARPDPGAVYNLCDDDPAPPEEVIAYAAELLGLPVPEAVDFDAAEMTPMARSFYAESKRVRNDRIKEALGVTLRYPDYRAGLQALAAAEKPEV
;
A
#
# COMPACT_ATOMS: atom_id res chain seq x y z
N GLY A 1 3.43 -3.33 2.43
CA GLY A 1 2.87 -3.98 1.23
C GLY A 1 3.32 -3.23 0.01
N ILE A 2 3.91 -3.92 -0.98
CA ILE A 2 4.37 -3.28 -2.22
C ILE A 2 3.20 -3.23 -3.22
N TYR A 3 2.97 -2.07 -3.82
CA TYR A 3 1.95 -1.86 -4.86
C TYR A 3 2.50 -1.02 -6.03
N GLY A 4 1.81 -1.06 -7.16
CA GLY A 4 2.21 -0.38 -8.40
C GLY A 4 1.45 -0.92 -9.61
N PRO A 5 1.88 -0.56 -10.84
CA PRO A 5 1.27 -1.07 -12.07
C PRO A 5 1.18 -2.60 -12.08
N GLY A 6 0.00 -3.14 -12.38
CA GLY A 6 -0.26 -4.60 -12.38
C GLY A 6 -0.32 -5.25 -10.99
N ARG A 7 -0.05 -4.52 -9.90
CA ARG A 7 -0.06 -5.04 -8.52
C ARG A 7 -0.73 -4.07 -7.57
N GLY A 8 -2.00 -4.31 -7.25
CA GLY A 8 -2.75 -3.46 -6.33
C GLY A 8 -4.15 -3.99 -6.04
N PRO A 9 -4.97 -3.19 -5.33
CA PRO A 9 -6.33 -3.57 -4.97
C PRO A 9 -7.28 -3.66 -6.19
N PHE A 10 -7.04 -2.90 -7.26
CA PHE A 10 -7.94 -2.82 -8.42
C PHE A 10 -8.27 -4.18 -9.04
N ALA A 11 -7.27 -5.05 -9.22
CA ALA A 11 -7.48 -6.37 -9.82
C ALA A 11 -8.44 -7.25 -9.00
N LYS A 12 -8.38 -7.19 -7.66
CA LYS A 12 -9.28 -7.95 -6.78
C LYS A 12 -10.68 -7.34 -6.76
N VAL A 13 -10.77 -6.02 -6.73
CA VAL A 13 -12.05 -5.30 -6.74
C VAL A 13 -12.81 -5.57 -8.05
N ARG A 14 -12.15 -5.46 -9.21
CA ARG A 14 -12.77 -5.76 -10.52
C ARG A 14 -13.29 -7.19 -10.62
N ARG A 15 -12.58 -8.16 -10.03
CA ARG A 15 -13.00 -9.57 -9.99
C ARG A 15 -14.11 -9.85 -8.98
N GLY A 16 -14.50 -8.89 -8.16
CA GLY A 16 -15.47 -9.10 -7.07
C GLY A 16 -14.96 -10.02 -5.96
N THR A 17 -13.64 -10.25 -5.87
CA THR A 17 -13.06 -11.14 -4.85
C THR A 17 -12.39 -10.39 -3.69
N ALA A 18 -12.46 -9.05 -3.70
CA ALA A 18 -12.01 -8.23 -2.59
C ALA A 18 -13.00 -8.36 -1.42
N ARG A 19 -12.47 -8.45 -0.19
CA ARG A 19 -13.24 -8.36 1.05
C ARG A 19 -12.58 -7.34 1.96
N ARG A 20 -13.38 -6.52 2.64
CA ARG A 20 -12.88 -5.57 3.64
C ARG A 20 -12.88 -6.25 5.01
N ILE A 21 -11.72 -6.73 5.44
CA ILE A 21 -11.61 -7.37 6.75
C ILE A 21 -11.43 -6.29 7.82
N ILE A 22 -12.34 -6.24 8.77
CA ILE A 22 -12.36 -5.22 9.82
C ILE A 22 -11.69 -5.77 11.06
N LYS A 23 -10.52 -5.20 11.42
CA LYS A 23 -9.84 -5.46 12.69
C LYS A 23 -9.52 -4.12 13.35
N PRO A 24 -10.17 -3.77 14.48
CA PRO A 24 -9.95 -2.48 15.12
C PRO A 24 -8.47 -2.16 15.35
N GLY A 25 -8.05 -0.96 14.94
CA GLY A 25 -6.68 -0.47 15.09
C GLY A 25 -5.63 -1.14 14.18
N GLN A 26 -6.03 -2.03 13.27
CA GLN A 26 -5.13 -2.64 12.32
C GLN A 26 -4.73 -1.64 11.23
N VAL A 27 -3.43 -1.48 11.02
CA VAL A 27 -2.88 -0.73 9.89
C VAL A 27 -1.81 -1.53 9.19
N PHE A 28 -1.59 -1.24 7.91
CA PHE A 28 -0.45 -1.77 7.16
C PHE A 28 0.34 -0.64 6.53
N SER A 29 1.66 -0.69 6.62
CA SER A 29 2.53 0.16 5.81
C SER A 29 2.50 -0.27 4.35
N ARG A 30 2.56 0.68 3.43
CA ARG A 30 2.63 0.42 1.99
C ARG A 30 3.81 1.18 1.38
N ILE A 31 4.19 0.82 0.17
CA ILE A 31 5.17 1.58 -0.62
C ILE A 31 4.90 1.32 -2.10
N HIS A 32 4.91 2.39 -2.89
CA HIS A 32 4.80 2.26 -4.33
C HIS A 32 6.12 1.78 -4.92
N VAL A 33 6.08 0.92 -5.94
CA VAL A 33 7.27 0.33 -6.57
C VAL A 33 8.24 1.39 -7.13
N GLU A 34 7.72 2.50 -7.65
CA GLU A 34 8.52 3.63 -8.13
C GLU A 34 9.30 4.33 -7.01
N ASP A 35 8.74 4.43 -5.80
CA ASP A 35 9.45 5.01 -4.66
C ASP A 35 10.53 4.05 -4.13
N ILE A 36 10.30 2.73 -4.23
CA ILE A 36 11.37 1.75 -4.00
C ILE A 36 12.52 1.98 -4.98
N ALA A 37 12.22 2.13 -6.27
CA ALA A 37 13.24 2.37 -7.29
C ALA A 37 14.01 3.67 -7.01
N GLN A 38 13.32 4.74 -6.62
CA GLN A 38 13.93 6.01 -6.24
C GLN A 38 14.89 5.85 -5.05
N VAL A 39 14.47 5.15 -4.00
CA VAL A 39 15.31 4.90 -2.81
C VAL A 39 16.54 4.06 -3.16
N LEU A 40 16.37 2.99 -3.95
CA LEU A 40 17.48 2.15 -4.39
C LEU A 40 18.49 2.95 -5.21
N ALA A 41 18.03 3.76 -6.17
CA ALA A 41 18.90 4.63 -6.95
C ALA A 41 19.64 5.64 -6.06
N ALA A 42 18.95 6.26 -5.09
CA ALA A 42 19.55 7.21 -4.16
C ALA A 42 20.60 6.55 -3.25
N SER A 43 20.36 5.33 -2.78
CA SER A 43 21.31 4.55 -1.97
C SER A 43 22.53 4.10 -2.77
N ILE A 44 22.37 3.75 -4.04
CA ILE A 44 23.50 3.44 -4.93
C ILE A 44 24.38 4.68 -5.14
N ALA A 45 23.76 5.85 -5.31
CA ALA A 45 24.48 7.11 -5.49
C ALA A 45 25.16 7.62 -4.20
N ARG A 46 24.68 7.22 -3.02
CA ARG A 46 25.22 7.59 -1.71
C ARG A 46 25.37 6.35 -0.81
N PRO A 47 26.40 5.52 -1.03
CA PRO A 47 26.63 4.33 -0.22
C PRO A 47 26.86 4.69 1.26
N ASP A 48 26.18 3.96 2.15
CA ASP A 48 26.38 4.02 3.61
C ASP A 48 26.47 2.57 4.14
N PRO A 49 27.67 1.95 4.15
CA PRO A 49 27.84 0.55 4.50
C PRO A 49 27.29 0.22 5.91
N GLY A 50 26.46 -0.81 6.00
CA GLY A 50 25.82 -1.23 7.26
C GLY A 50 24.52 -0.48 7.59
N ALA A 51 24.10 0.48 6.76
CA ALA A 51 22.84 1.18 6.94
C ALA A 51 21.62 0.29 6.66
N VAL A 52 20.54 0.56 7.39
CA VAL A 52 19.23 -0.05 7.19
C VAL A 52 18.21 1.06 6.99
N TYR A 53 17.38 0.92 5.97
CA TYR A 53 16.37 1.91 5.58
C TYR A 53 14.98 1.26 5.57
N ASN A 54 14.01 1.93 6.21
CA ASN A 54 12.61 1.55 6.07
C ASN A 54 12.03 2.18 4.80
N LEU A 55 11.43 1.37 3.94
CA LEU A 55 10.75 1.83 2.74
C LEU A 55 9.24 1.66 2.94
N CYS A 56 8.59 2.75 3.32
CA CYS A 56 7.15 2.89 3.43
C CYS A 56 6.73 4.31 3.07
N ASP A 57 5.48 4.48 2.67
CA ASP A 57 4.82 5.77 2.52
C ASP A 57 4.52 6.43 3.88
N ASP A 58 3.97 7.64 3.86
CA ASP A 58 3.72 8.47 5.05
C ASP A 58 2.41 8.12 5.77
N ASP A 59 1.60 7.23 5.17
CA ASP A 59 0.25 6.91 5.64
C ASP A 59 0.04 5.41 5.90
N PRO A 60 0.32 4.92 7.13
CA PRO A 60 -0.09 3.61 7.58
C PRO A 60 -1.63 3.51 7.66
N ALA A 61 -2.26 3.06 6.58
CA ALA A 61 -3.71 3.02 6.46
C ALA A 61 -4.33 1.62 6.76
N PRO A 62 -5.56 1.56 7.29
CA PRO A 62 -6.33 0.33 7.42
C PRO A 62 -6.51 -0.38 6.06
N PRO A 63 -6.37 -1.73 5.97
CA PRO A 63 -6.55 -2.46 4.72
C PRO A 63 -7.92 -2.25 4.05
N GLU A 64 -8.97 -2.16 4.83
CA GLU A 64 -10.35 -1.99 4.39
C GLU A 64 -10.60 -0.65 3.69
N GLU A 65 -9.96 0.43 4.14
CA GLU A 65 -10.10 1.76 3.54
C GLU A 65 -9.44 1.80 2.16
N VAL A 66 -8.27 1.17 2.02
CA VAL A 66 -7.57 1.10 0.73
C VAL A 66 -8.38 0.31 -0.31
N ILE A 67 -9.09 -0.73 0.13
CA ILE A 67 -10.01 -1.49 -0.74
C ILE A 67 -11.24 -0.66 -1.10
N ALA A 68 -11.84 0.05 -0.14
CA ALA A 68 -12.99 0.91 -0.38
C ALA A 68 -12.64 2.02 -1.39
N TYR A 69 -11.52 2.72 -1.18
CA TYR A 69 -11.07 3.78 -2.07
C TYR A 69 -10.76 3.28 -3.49
N ALA A 70 -10.20 2.07 -3.61
CA ALA A 70 -10.01 1.45 -4.91
C ALA A 70 -11.33 1.16 -5.64
N ALA A 71 -12.39 0.77 -4.91
CA ALA A 71 -13.72 0.58 -5.49
C ALA A 71 -14.34 1.92 -5.93
N GLU A 72 -14.20 2.96 -5.12
CA GLU A 72 -14.64 4.33 -5.45
C GLU A 72 -13.98 4.83 -6.74
N LEU A 73 -12.65 4.69 -6.89
CA LEU A 73 -11.92 5.10 -8.09
C LEU A 73 -12.34 4.32 -9.35
N LEU A 74 -12.81 3.09 -9.19
CA LEU A 74 -13.32 2.27 -10.29
C LEU A 74 -14.81 2.49 -10.58
N GLY A 75 -15.53 3.27 -9.76
CA GLY A 75 -16.99 3.40 -9.84
C GLY A 75 -17.74 2.09 -9.57
N LEU A 76 -17.14 1.18 -8.79
CA LEU A 76 -17.71 -0.12 -8.44
C LEU A 76 -18.29 -0.09 -7.02
N PRO A 77 -19.25 -0.99 -6.69
CA PRO A 77 -19.75 -1.12 -5.33
C PRO A 77 -18.62 -1.38 -4.33
N VAL A 78 -18.67 -0.71 -3.19
CA VAL A 78 -17.74 -0.95 -2.10
C VAL A 78 -17.91 -2.39 -1.61
N PRO A 79 -16.83 -3.22 -1.59
CA PRO A 79 -16.94 -4.61 -1.17
C PRO A 79 -17.47 -4.77 0.25
N GLU A 80 -18.04 -5.94 0.55
CA GLU A 80 -18.59 -6.25 1.87
C GLU A 80 -17.52 -6.17 2.98
N ALA A 81 -17.94 -5.65 4.13
CA ALA A 81 -17.16 -5.66 5.36
C ALA A 81 -17.39 -6.97 6.12
N VAL A 82 -16.31 -7.60 6.58
CA VAL A 82 -16.37 -8.82 7.38
C VAL A 82 -15.49 -8.63 8.61
N ASP A 83 -16.03 -8.87 9.80
CA ASP A 83 -15.25 -8.82 11.03
C ASP A 83 -14.14 -9.86 11.01
N PHE A 84 -12.96 -9.49 11.52
CA PHE A 84 -11.76 -10.34 11.51
C PHE A 84 -11.99 -11.73 12.14
N ASP A 85 -12.80 -11.81 13.19
CA ASP A 85 -13.09 -13.06 13.90
C ASP A 85 -14.05 -13.97 13.09
N ALA A 86 -14.95 -13.38 12.31
CA ALA A 86 -15.87 -14.11 11.43
C ALA A 86 -15.28 -14.40 10.03
N ALA A 87 -14.20 -13.71 9.66
CA ALA A 87 -13.59 -13.85 8.34
C ALA A 87 -12.91 -15.20 8.17
N GLU A 88 -13.41 -15.99 7.21
CA GLU A 88 -12.72 -17.20 6.75
C GLU A 88 -11.43 -16.83 6.00
N MET A 89 -10.29 -17.19 6.57
CA MET A 89 -8.96 -16.89 6.05
C MET A 89 -8.05 -18.09 6.24
N THR A 90 -7.14 -18.31 5.29
CA THR A 90 -6.05 -19.28 5.49
C THR A 90 -5.19 -18.84 6.69
N PRO A 91 -4.48 -19.78 7.36
CA PRO A 91 -3.59 -19.42 8.46
C PRO A 91 -2.57 -18.33 8.08
N MET A 92 -2.06 -18.38 6.85
CA MET A 92 -1.15 -17.38 6.31
C MET A 92 -1.81 -16.01 6.10
N ALA A 93 -3.06 -15.96 5.62
CA ALA A 93 -3.77 -14.68 5.49
C ALA A 93 -4.06 -14.06 6.86
N ARG A 94 -4.42 -14.90 7.84
CA ARG A 94 -4.68 -14.47 9.23
C ARG A 94 -3.40 -13.96 9.92
N SER A 95 -2.24 -14.53 9.63
CA SER A 95 -0.97 -14.12 10.26
C SER A 95 -0.59 -12.67 9.95
N PHE A 96 -1.00 -12.10 8.82
CA PHE A 96 -0.80 -10.67 8.54
C PHE A 96 -1.49 -9.75 9.55
N TYR A 97 -2.58 -10.19 10.17
CA TYR A 97 -3.31 -9.44 11.20
C TYR A 97 -2.80 -9.71 12.61
N ALA A 98 -1.78 -10.56 12.80
CA ALA A 98 -1.21 -10.84 14.11
C ALA A 98 -0.40 -9.66 14.66
N GLU A 99 0.09 -8.77 13.79
CA GLU A 99 0.86 -7.58 14.17
C GLU A 99 0.26 -6.32 13.55
N SER A 100 0.33 -5.21 14.29
CA SER A 100 0.00 -3.87 13.78
C SER A 100 1.08 -2.90 14.25
N LYS A 101 1.78 -2.27 13.31
CA LYS A 101 2.89 -1.34 13.59
C LYS A 101 2.91 -0.20 12.58
N ARG A 102 3.34 0.96 13.05
CA ARG A 102 3.61 2.15 12.22
C ARG A 102 5.12 2.29 12.08
N VAL A 103 5.58 2.41 10.85
CA VAL A 103 7.00 2.41 10.52
C VAL A 103 7.38 3.82 10.07
N ARG A 104 8.46 4.37 10.63
CA ARG A 104 8.99 5.66 10.18
C ARG A 104 9.88 5.47 8.96
N ASN A 105 9.83 6.44 8.04
CA ASN A 105 10.64 6.50 6.83
C ASN A 105 11.60 7.70 6.81
N ASP A 106 11.75 8.42 7.93
CA ASP A 106 12.56 9.64 8.03
C ASP A 106 13.97 9.47 7.45
N ARG A 107 14.61 8.31 7.67
CA ARG A 107 15.98 8.05 7.21
C ARG A 107 16.13 8.10 5.68
N ILE A 108 15.15 7.64 4.90
CA ILE A 108 15.24 7.75 3.44
C ILE A 108 15.12 9.21 2.98
N LYS A 109 14.34 10.02 3.70
CA LYS A 109 14.17 11.45 3.41
C LYS A 109 15.42 12.24 3.79
N GLU A 110 15.94 12.03 5.00
CA GLU A 110 17.05 12.80 5.56
C GLU A 110 18.40 12.37 4.97
N ALA A 111 18.73 11.08 4.99
CA ALA A 111 20.05 10.61 4.55
C ALA A 111 20.15 10.47 3.03
N LEU A 112 19.06 10.03 2.39
CA LEU A 112 19.02 9.80 0.93
C LEU A 112 18.30 10.92 0.18
N GLY A 113 17.88 12.02 0.83
CA GLY A 113 17.21 13.15 0.16
C GLY A 113 15.98 12.74 -0.66
N VAL A 114 15.34 11.62 -0.31
CA VAL A 114 14.19 11.08 -1.06
C VAL A 114 12.95 11.91 -0.75
N THR A 115 12.29 12.39 -1.80
CA THR A 115 10.93 12.92 -1.72
C THR A 115 10.00 11.92 -2.41
N LEU A 116 9.09 11.32 -1.63
CA LEU A 116 8.17 10.32 -2.13
C LEU A 116 7.27 10.90 -3.21
N ARG A 117 7.16 10.17 -4.33
CA ARG A 117 6.21 10.48 -5.40
C ARG A 117 4.78 10.13 -4.97
N TYR A 118 4.62 9.08 -4.15
CA TYR A 118 3.34 8.62 -3.65
C TYR A 118 3.38 8.58 -2.12
N PRO A 119 3.18 9.74 -1.45
CA PRO A 119 3.31 9.85 0.00
C PRO A 119 2.19 9.13 0.76
N ASP A 120 1.09 8.79 0.11
CA ASP A 120 0.01 7.99 0.69
C ASP A 120 -0.62 7.07 -0.36
N TYR A 121 -1.48 6.16 0.11
CA TYR A 121 -2.16 5.23 -0.77
C TYR A 121 -3.15 5.92 -1.71
N ARG A 122 -3.68 7.11 -1.35
CA ARG A 122 -4.68 7.81 -2.16
C ARG A 122 -4.04 8.38 -3.42
N ALA A 123 -2.90 9.05 -3.27
CA ALA A 123 -2.09 9.57 -4.35
C ALA A 123 -1.63 8.44 -5.28
N GLY A 124 -1.12 7.34 -4.72
CA GLY A 124 -0.68 6.19 -5.51
C GLY A 124 -1.82 5.51 -6.26
N LEU A 125 -2.97 5.27 -5.62
CA LEU A 125 -4.12 4.66 -6.30
C LEU A 125 -4.74 5.58 -7.35
N GLN A 126 -4.80 6.90 -7.13
CA GLN A 126 -5.25 7.86 -8.15
C GLN A 126 -4.37 7.82 -9.40
N ALA A 127 -3.04 7.85 -9.23
CA ALA A 127 -2.11 7.79 -10.34
C ALA A 127 -2.22 6.49 -11.13
N LEU A 128 -2.36 5.35 -10.42
CA LEU A 128 -2.58 4.05 -11.06
C LEU A 128 -3.92 4.00 -11.80
N ALA A 129 -5.00 4.51 -11.21
CA ALA A 129 -6.30 4.57 -11.86
C ALA A 129 -6.29 5.46 -13.11
N ALA A 130 -5.55 6.57 -13.08
CA ALA A 130 -5.38 7.45 -14.24
C ALA A 130 -4.57 6.78 -15.36
N ALA A 131 -3.48 6.09 -15.02
CA ALA A 131 -2.64 5.38 -15.98
C ALA A 131 -3.32 4.17 -16.64
N GLU A 132 -4.33 3.59 -15.99
CA GLU A 132 -5.11 2.46 -16.52
C GLU A 132 -6.28 2.86 -17.43
N LYS A 133 -6.69 4.15 -17.44
CA LYS A 133 -7.71 4.61 -18.38
C LYS A 133 -7.06 4.74 -19.77
N PRO A 134 -7.57 4.06 -20.81
CA PRO A 134 -7.15 4.37 -22.17
C PRO A 134 -7.48 5.85 -22.44
N GLU A 135 -6.57 6.57 -23.10
CA GLU A 135 -6.91 7.85 -23.73
C GLU A 135 -8.13 7.62 -24.63
N VAL A 136 -9.15 8.47 -24.44
CA VAL A 136 -10.43 8.42 -25.16
C VAL A 136 -10.23 8.76 -26.63
#